data_AF-A0A9N8KJH6-F1
#
_entry.id   AF-A0A9N8KJH6-F1
#
_cell.length_a   1.000
_cell.length_b   1.000
_cell.length_c   1.000
_cell.angle_alpha   90.00
_cell.angle_beta   90.00
_cell.angle_gamma   90.00
#
_symmetry.space_group_name_H-M   'P 1'
#
loop_
_entity.id
_entity.type
_entity.pdbx_description
1 polymer ?
#
loop_
_entity_poly.entity_id
_entity_poly.type
_entity_poly.pdbx_seq_one_letter_code
_entity_poly.pdbx_strand_id
1 'polypeptide(L)'
;MAFLFGRSKARSNQELTRSTKDLILKLIAEDKPSQKVSDHYDPSELDWADDGQIEEEVARNLGQMKVILQGTPELDVSPDQVFQLVNLLVTEDLLRVLAENIHRLPFESRKDTQTIISNVLRYKQPGEDQPIALQYIITTRPEVIIALCNGYDRRESAMPCGGILKEALKHDAVTALILYDEPSLHGQPLDLGSIDTDQPASGQGVFWKFFDWIDKSLFEVSTDAFDTFRVGRSHILR
;
A
#
# COMPACT_ATOMS: atom_id res chain seq x y z
N MET A 1 -43.46 -13.97 -13.16
CA MET A 1 -42.23 -13.37 -13.72
C MET A 1 -41.16 -13.46 -12.64
N ALA A 2 -40.24 -14.42 -12.75
CA ALA A 2 -39.13 -14.57 -11.81
C ALA A 2 -37.95 -13.75 -12.33
N PHE A 3 -37.53 -12.76 -11.54
CA PHE A 3 -36.31 -11.99 -11.81
C PHE A 3 -35.11 -12.92 -11.64
N LEU A 4 -34.53 -13.35 -12.76
CA LEU A 4 -33.23 -14.02 -12.82
C LEU A 4 -32.16 -12.96 -12.62
N PHE A 5 -31.86 -12.63 -11.36
CA PHE A 5 -30.61 -11.95 -11.03
C PHE A 5 -29.47 -12.91 -11.39
N GLY A 6 -28.69 -12.53 -12.41
CA GLY A 6 -27.46 -13.23 -12.76
C GLY A 6 -26.54 -13.27 -11.55
N ARG A 7 -26.38 -14.44 -10.94
CA ARG A 7 -25.26 -14.71 -10.04
C ARG A 7 -23.99 -14.60 -10.88
N SER A 8 -23.36 -13.43 -10.88
CA SER A 8 -21.95 -13.32 -11.26
C SER A 8 -21.21 -14.34 -10.40
N LYS A 9 -20.55 -15.31 -11.03
CA LYS A 9 -19.76 -16.33 -10.34
C LYS A 9 -18.74 -15.60 -9.46
N ALA A 10 -18.78 -15.83 -8.15
CA ALA A 10 -17.82 -15.21 -7.24
C ALA A 10 -16.40 -15.54 -7.74
N ARG A 11 -15.60 -14.51 -8.03
CA ARG A 11 -14.20 -14.69 -8.44
C ARG A 11 -13.45 -15.38 -7.32
N SER A 12 -12.54 -16.27 -7.69
CA SER A 12 -11.62 -16.84 -6.70
C SER A 12 -10.68 -15.76 -6.16
N ASN A 13 -10.20 -15.90 -4.92
CA ASN A 13 -9.21 -14.96 -4.36
C ASN A 13 -7.95 -14.83 -5.23
N GLN A 14 -7.57 -15.91 -5.91
CA GLN A 14 -6.42 -15.91 -6.82
C GLN A 14 -6.68 -15.03 -8.06
N GLU A 15 -7.82 -15.22 -8.71
CA GLU A 15 -8.22 -14.41 -9.86
C GLU A 15 -8.42 -12.94 -9.46
N LEU A 16 -9.04 -12.70 -8.31
CA LEU A 16 -9.25 -11.37 -7.74
C LEU A 16 -7.90 -10.66 -7.52
N THR A 17 -6.94 -11.32 -6.86
CA THR A 17 -5.61 -10.74 -6.58
C THR A 17 -4.85 -10.42 -7.86
N ARG A 18 -4.78 -11.38 -8.80
CA ARG A 18 -4.07 -11.21 -10.06
C ARG A 18 -4.69 -10.11 -10.93
N SER A 19 -6.02 -10.15 -11.09
CA SER A 19 -6.75 -9.14 -11.87
C SER A 19 -6.54 -7.74 -11.31
N THR A 20 -6.60 -7.56 -9.99
CA THR A 20 -6.33 -6.24 -9.37
C THR A 20 -4.92 -5.76 -9.66
N LYS A 21 -3.91 -6.63 -9.53
CA LYS A 21 -2.53 -6.28 -9.83
C LYS A 21 -2.38 -5.83 -11.29
N ASP A 22 -2.92 -6.61 -12.23
CA ASP A 22 -2.83 -6.31 -13.66
C ASP A 22 -3.52 -5.00 -14.01
N LEU A 23 -4.70 -4.74 -13.44
CA LEU A 23 -5.44 -3.49 -13.65
C LEU A 23 -4.69 -2.27 -13.11
N ILE A 24 -4.12 -2.38 -11.90
CA ILE A 24 -3.31 -1.29 -11.33
C ILE A 24 -2.08 -1.05 -12.20
N LEU A 25 -1.42 -2.10 -12.71
CA LEU A 25 -0.27 -1.96 -13.62
C LEU A 25 -0.64 -1.32 -14.96
N LYS A 26 -1.85 -1.55 -15.47
CA LYS A 26 -2.37 -0.87 -16.68
C LYS A 26 -2.62 0.61 -16.44
N LEU A 27 -3.36 0.93 -15.38
CA LEU A 27 -3.54 2.31 -14.90
C LEU A 27 -2.17 2.98 -14.73
N ILE A 28 -1.18 2.21 -14.27
CA ILE A 28 0.19 2.69 -14.12
C ILE A 28 0.86 3.10 -15.43
N ALA A 29 0.68 2.30 -16.47
CA ALA A 29 1.34 2.44 -17.75
C ALA A 29 0.74 3.57 -18.62
N GLU A 30 -0.57 3.83 -18.51
CA GLU A 30 -1.31 4.77 -19.36
C GLU A 30 -1.09 6.24 -18.98
N ASP A 31 -0.78 6.52 -17.72
CA ASP A 31 -0.45 7.86 -17.20
C ASP A 31 0.99 8.30 -17.53
N LYS A 32 1.81 7.43 -18.12
CA LYS A 32 3.05 7.90 -18.76
C LYS A 32 2.60 8.76 -19.94
N PRO A 33 2.98 10.06 -20.01
CA PRO A 33 2.53 10.90 -21.09
C PRO A 33 2.92 10.24 -22.40
N SER A 34 1.93 9.87 -23.19
CA SER A 34 2.07 9.48 -24.58
C SER A 34 2.95 10.52 -25.25
N GLN A 35 4.24 10.21 -25.37
CA GLN A 35 5.22 11.00 -26.10
C GLN A 35 4.96 10.76 -27.60
N LYS A 36 3.75 11.12 -28.03
CA LYS A 36 3.26 11.16 -29.39
C LYS A 36 2.40 12.42 -29.50
N VAL A 37 3.04 13.57 -29.35
CA VAL A 37 2.53 14.80 -29.96
C VAL A 37 2.85 14.66 -31.44
N SER A 38 1.99 13.98 -32.19
CA SER A 38 1.88 14.21 -33.62
C SER A 38 1.04 15.45 -33.83
N ASP A 39 1.45 16.36 -34.72
CA ASP A 39 0.81 17.65 -35.02
C ASP A 39 -0.63 17.55 -35.59
N HIS A 40 -1.23 16.36 -35.60
CA HIS A 40 -2.65 16.14 -35.83
C HIS A 40 -3.25 15.52 -34.56
N TYR A 41 -3.70 16.41 -33.66
CA TYR A 41 -4.45 16.06 -32.46
C TYR A 41 -5.92 15.95 -32.85
N ASP A 42 -6.45 14.72 -32.90
CA ASP A 42 -7.88 14.44 -32.99
C ASP A 42 -8.42 14.21 -31.57
N PRO A 43 -9.21 15.14 -31.01
CA PRO A 43 -9.79 14.99 -29.67
C PRO A 43 -10.75 13.79 -29.53
N SER A 44 -11.15 13.14 -30.63
CA SER A 44 -12.08 12.00 -30.63
C SER A 44 -11.41 10.63 -30.45
N GLU A 45 -10.06 10.55 -30.51
CA GLU A 45 -9.29 9.31 -30.27
C GLU A 45 -8.87 9.10 -28.80
N LEU A 46 -9.23 10.02 -27.89
CA LEU A 46 -9.02 9.84 -26.45
C LEU A 46 -10.01 8.82 -25.89
N ASP A 47 -9.54 7.60 -25.64
CA ASP A 47 -10.32 6.49 -25.09
C ASP A 47 -10.54 6.64 -23.56
N TRP A 48 -11.12 7.77 -23.14
CA TRP A 48 -11.47 8.05 -21.73
C TRP A 48 -12.46 7.04 -21.14
N ALA A 49 -13.13 6.26 -21.99
CA ALA A 49 -14.10 5.26 -21.59
C ALA A 49 -13.44 3.99 -21.02
N ASP A 50 -12.19 3.69 -21.40
CA ASP A 50 -11.45 2.52 -20.91
C ASP A 50 -10.86 2.78 -19.51
N ASP A 51 -10.27 3.97 -19.28
CA ASP A 51 -9.70 4.34 -17.98
C ASP A 51 -10.74 4.36 -16.86
N GLY A 52 -11.91 4.97 -17.10
CA GLY A 52 -13.01 4.96 -16.14
C GLY A 52 -13.51 3.55 -15.80
N GLN A 53 -13.45 2.61 -16.76
CA GLN A 53 -13.81 1.21 -16.53
C GLN A 53 -12.73 0.47 -15.73
N ILE A 54 -11.45 0.74 -16.00
CA ILE A 54 -10.32 0.18 -15.24
C ILE A 54 -10.40 0.66 -13.78
N GLU A 55 -10.60 1.97 -13.56
CA GLU A 55 -10.76 2.54 -12.22
C GLU A 55 -11.93 1.92 -11.44
N GLU A 56 -13.09 1.76 -12.09
CA GLU A 56 -14.27 1.13 -11.48
C GLU A 56 -14.01 -0.33 -11.12
N GLU A 57 -13.33 -1.08 -11.99
CA GLU A 57 -12.96 -2.48 -11.74
C GLU A 57 -11.95 -2.62 -10.59
N VAL A 58 -10.95 -1.73 -10.52
CA VAL A 58 -10.00 -1.67 -9.39
C VAL A 58 -10.74 -1.40 -8.09
N ALA A 59 -11.62 -0.39 -8.08
CA ALA A 59 -12.41 -0.04 -6.90
C ALA A 59 -13.29 -1.20 -6.43
N ARG A 60 -13.94 -1.89 -7.38
CA ARG A 60 -14.75 -3.07 -7.09
C ARG A 60 -13.91 -4.20 -6.50
N ASN A 61 -12.76 -4.50 -7.08
CA ASN A 61 -11.91 -5.58 -6.59
C ASN A 61 -11.35 -5.29 -5.20
N LEU A 62 -10.88 -4.06 -4.94
CA LEU A 62 -10.40 -3.65 -3.62
C LEU A 62 -11.55 -3.67 -2.59
N GLY A 63 -12.74 -3.23 -2.98
CA GLY A 63 -13.94 -3.36 -2.15
C GLY A 63 -14.24 -4.82 -1.77
N GLN A 64 -14.13 -5.76 -2.72
CA GLN A 64 -14.30 -7.19 -2.47
C GLN A 64 -13.22 -7.75 -1.54
N MET A 65 -11.95 -7.41 -1.75
CA MET A 65 -10.85 -7.82 -0.86
C MET A 65 -11.07 -7.32 0.57
N LYS A 66 -11.49 -6.06 0.71
CA LYS A 66 -11.83 -5.45 2.00
C LYS A 66 -12.94 -6.25 2.70
N VAL A 67 -14.01 -6.58 2.00
CA VAL A 67 -15.12 -7.38 2.56
C VAL A 67 -14.64 -8.77 2.99
N ILE A 68 -13.78 -9.43 2.22
CA ILE A 68 -13.20 -10.72 2.62
C ILE A 68 -12.42 -10.60 3.93
N LEU A 69 -11.66 -9.51 4.12
CA LEU A 69 -10.79 -9.30 5.29
C LEU A 69 -11.53 -8.93 6.58
N GLN A 70 -12.60 -8.13 6.50
CA GLN A 70 -13.26 -7.58 7.70
C GLN A 70 -14.76 -7.91 7.82
N GLY A 71 -15.36 -8.49 6.79
CA GLY A 71 -16.79 -8.77 6.74
C GLY A 71 -17.65 -7.52 6.54
N THR A 72 -18.96 -7.69 6.68
CA THR A 72 -19.95 -6.62 6.79
C THR A 72 -20.88 -6.94 7.96
N PRO A 73 -21.76 -6.01 8.40
CA PRO A 73 -22.76 -6.32 9.43
C PRO A 73 -23.65 -7.53 9.09
N GLU A 74 -23.77 -7.88 7.81
CA GLU A 74 -24.56 -9.00 7.29
C GLU A 74 -23.72 -10.22 6.88
N LEU A 75 -22.40 -10.08 6.76
CA LEU A 75 -21.51 -11.13 6.26
C LEU A 75 -20.33 -11.34 7.20
N ASP A 76 -20.31 -12.50 7.85
CA ASP A 76 -19.19 -12.92 8.68
C ASP A 76 -17.93 -13.25 7.86
N VAL A 77 -16.78 -13.04 8.49
CA VAL A 77 -15.47 -13.34 7.91
C VAL A 77 -15.23 -14.86 7.91
N SER A 78 -14.84 -15.40 6.76
CA SER A 78 -14.37 -16.79 6.67
C SER A 78 -12.85 -16.85 6.92
N PRO A 79 -12.39 -17.56 7.98
CA PRO A 79 -10.96 -17.65 8.29
C PRO A 79 -10.12 -18.21 7.15
N ASP A 80 -10.64 -19.20 6.42
CA ASP A 80 -9.98 -19.81 5.27
C ASP A 80 -9.82 -18.83 4.10
N GLN A 81 -10.86 -18.02 3.84
CA GLN A 81 -10.81 -17.00 2.79
C GLN A 81 -9.83 -15.87 3.14
N VAL A 82 -9.79 -15.44 4.41
CA VAL A 82 -8.80 -14.46 4.87
C VAL A 82 -7.41 -15.01 4.74
N PHE A 83 -7.16 -16.22 5.26
CA PHE A 83 -5.85 -16.87 5.15
C PHE A 83 -5.39 -16.94 3.70
N GLN A 84 -6.26 -17.40 2.80
CA GLN A 84 -5.95 -17.51 1.38
C GLN A 84 -5.64 -16.14 0.77
N LEU A 85 -6.46 -15.12 1.03
CA LEU A 85 -6.25 -13.77 0.49
C LEU A 85 -4.96 -13.14 1.02
N VAL A 86 -4.68 -13.22 2.32
CA VAL A 86 -3.45 -12.69 2.92
C VAL A 86 -2.21 -13.32 2.29
N ASN A 87 -2.21 -14.65 2.13
CA ASN A 87 -1.11 -15.35 1.46
C ASN A 87 -0.94 -14.87 0.01
N LEU A 88 -2.03 -14.69 -0.74
CA LEU A 88 -1.98 -14.22 -2.13
C LEU A 88 -1.49 -12.77 -2.24
N LEU A 89 -1.90 -11.88 -1.33
CA LEU A 89 -1.43 -10.49 -1.31
C LEU A 89 0.10 -10.40 -1.12
N VAL A 90 0.66 -11.32 -0.34
CA VAL A 90 2.09 -11.47 -0.12
C VAL A 90 2.78 -12.11 -1.33
N THR A 91 2.32 -13.29 -1.78
CA THR A 91 3.00 -14.05 -2.84
C THR A 91 2.90 -13.43 -4.22
N GLU A 92 1.79 -12.74 -4.53
CA GLU A 92 1.63 -11.99 -5.77
C GLU A 92 2.23 -10.57 -5.67
N ASP A 93 2.89 -10.20 -4.57
CA ASP A 93 3.56 -8.91 -4.38
C ASP A 93 2.61 -7.71 -4.57
N LEU A 94 1.32 -7.90 -4.27
CA LEU A 94 0.31 -6.86 -4.43
C LEU A 94 0.43 -5.78 -3.35
N LEU A 95 0.92 -6.11 -2.15
CA LEU A 95 1.16 -5.14 -1.09
C LEU A 95 2.10 -4.01 -1.53
N ARG A 96 3.17 -4.35 -2.24
CA ARG A 96 4.13 -3.37 -2.78
C ARG A 96 3.51 -2.51 -3.86
N VAL A 97 2.84 -3.13 -4.83
CA VAL A 97 2.17 -2.41 -5.93
C VAL A 97 1.16 -1.40 -5.39
N LEU A 98 0.38 -1.79 -4.37
CA LEU A 98 -0.56 -0.90 -3.70
C LEU A 98 0.14 0.25 -2.97
N ALA A 99 1.19 -0.04 -2.19
CA ALA A 99 1.92 0.97 -1.44
C ALA A 99 2.58 2.03 -2.35
N GLU A 100 3.24 1.60 -3.42
CA GLU A 100 3.93 2.48 -4.38
C GLU A 100 2.96 3.38 -5.16
N ASN A 101 1.72 2.91 -5.40
CA ASN A 101 0.80 3.53 -6.36
C ASN A 101 -0.51 4.01 -5.74
N ILE A 102 -0.62 4.07 -4.41
CA ILE A 102 -1.84 4.47 -3.71
C ILE A 102 -2.37 5.85 -4.13
N HIS A 103 -1.49 6.79 -4.48
CA HIS A 103 -1.85 8.12 -4.99
C HIS A 103 -2.60 8.08 -6.33
N ARG A 104 -2.37 7.02 -7.11
CA ARG A 104 -2.94 6.82 -8.45
C ARG A 104 -4.28 6.11 -8.42
N LEU A 105 -4.64 5.51 -7.28
CA LEU A 105 -5.90 4.83 -7.14
C LEU A 105 -7.06 5.85 -7.04
N PRO A 106 -8.27 5.47 -7.46
CA PRO A 106 -9.48 6.27 -7.26
C PRO A 106 -9.67 6.62 -5.78
N PHE A 107 -10.31 7.75 -5.49
CA PHE A 107 -10.43 8.30 -4.12
C PHE A 107 -10.91 7.26 -3.09
N GLU A 108 -11.97 6.52 -3.38
CA GLU A 108 -12.51 5.49 -2.48
C GLU A 108 -11.55 4.31 -2.29
N SER A 109 -10.85 3.93 -3.36
CA SER A 109 -9.87 2.83 -3.38
C SER A 109 -8.66 3.08 -2.49
N ARG A 110 -8.29 4.34 -2.24
CA ARG A 110 -7.17 4.67 -1.33
C ARG A 110 -7.48 4.28 0.11
N LYS A 111 -8.70 4.54 0.57
CA LYS A 111 -9.15 4.18 1.92
C LYS A 111 -9.34 2.66 2.06
N ASP A 112 -9.80 2.02 1.00
CA ASP A 112 -9.90 0.56 0.96
C ASP A 112 -8.52 -0.09 1.00
N THR A 113 -7.55 0.47 0.27
CA THR A 113 -6.14 0.05 0.34
C THR A 113 -5.56 0.18 1.74
N GLN A 114 -5.79 1.32 2.41
CA GLN A 114 -5.40 1.48 3.82
C GLN A 114 -5.99 0.36 4.69
N THR A 115 -7.27 0.07 4.51
CA THR A 115 -7.98 -0.96 5.29
C THR A 115 -7.40 -2.35 5.02
N ILE A 116 -7.14 -2.69 3.75
CA ILE A 116 -6.58 -3.98 3.33
C ILE A 116 -5.20 -4.17 3.93
N ILE A 117 -4.26 -3.25 3.69
CA ILE A 117 -2.87 -3.40 4.14
C ILE A 117 -2.82 -3.42 5.67
N SER A 118 -3.60 -2.58 6.36
CA SER A 118 -3.64 -2.58 7.83
C SER A 118 -4.19 -3.90 8.40
N ASN A 119 -5.19 -4.52 7.77
CA ASN A 119 -5.70 -5.81 8.22
C ASN A 119 -4.70 -6.94 7.96
N VAL A 120 -4.01 -6.91 6.82
CA VAL A 120 -2.96 -7.86 6.48
C VAL A 120 -1.77 -7.76 7.45
N LEU A 121 -1.40 -6.54 7.86
CA LEU A 121 -0.38 -6.30 8.88
C LEU A 121 -0.80 -6.76 10.29
N ARG A 122 -2.09 -6.92 10.56
CA ARG A 122 -2.60 -7.44 11.85
C ARG A 122 -2.80 -8.95 11.85
N TYR A 123 -2.97 -9.56 10.68
CA TYR A 123 -3.34 -10.97 10.56
C TYR A 123 -2.19 -11.89 10.96
N LYS A 124 -2.42 -12.70 11.99
CA LYS A 124 -1.52 -13.78 12.44
C LYS A 124 -2.15 -15.13 12.13
N GLN A 125 -1.34 -16.03 11.60
CA GLN A 125 -1.77 -17.42 11.42
C GLN A 125 -1.90 -18.10 12.78
N PRO A 126 -2.79 -19.10 12.94
CA PRO A 126 -2.89 -19.85 14.19
C PRO A 126 -1.55 -20.46 14.59
N GLY A 127 -1.03 -20.08 15.76
CA GLY A 127 0.27 -20.54 16.27
C GLY A 127 1.47 -19.66 15.92
N GLU A 128 1.28 -18.61 15.11
CA GLU A 128 2.35 -17.66 14.77
C GLU A 128 2.29 -16.40 15.64
N ASP A 129 3.45 -15.97 16.13
CA ASP A 129 3.57 -14.78 16.99
C ASP A 129 3.62 -13.48 16.19
N GLN A 130 3.95 -13.56 14.89
CA GLN A 130 4.09 -12.41 14.00
C GLN A 130 3.18 -12.52 12.76
N PRO A 131 2.74 -11.37 12.22
CA PRO A 131 2.01 -11.35 10.96
C PRO A 131 2.87 -11.84 9.79
N ILE A 132 2.32 -12.69 8.93
CA ILE A 132 3.03 -13.19 7.73
C ILE A 132 3.49 -12.05 6.80
N ALA A 133 2.67 -11.00 6.69
CA ALA A 133 3.00 -9.84 5.87
C ALA A 133 4.15 -9.03 6.45
N LEU A 134 4.28 -8.97 7.78
CA LEU A 134 5.41 -8.31 8.44
C LEU A 134 6.71 -9.05 8.12
N GLN A 135 6.71 -10.38 8.23
CA GLN A 135 7.86 -11.21 7.87
C GLN A 135 8.28 -10.99 6.42
N TYR A 136 7.31 -10.98 5.48
CA TYR A 136 7.55 -10.69 4.07
C TYR A 136 8.19 -9.32 3.84
N ILE A 137 7.64 -8.29 4.47
CA ILE A 137 8.12 -6.91 4.33
C ILE A 137 9.55 -6.79 4.84
N ILE A 138 9.86 -7.34 6.01
CA ILE A 138 11.19 -7.19 6.62
C ILE A 138 12.26 -7.92 5.80
N THR A 139 11.98 -9.14 5.32
CA THR A 139 13.02 -9.96 4.68
C THR A 139 13.12 -9.79 3.18
N THR A 140 12.00 -9.47 2.53
CA THR A 140 11.89 -9.57 1.07
C THR A 140 11.55 -8.24 0.44
N ARG A 141 10.71 -7.41 1.07
CA ARG A 141 10.21 -6.15 0.49
C ARG A 141 10.18 -4.97 1.47
N PRO A 142 11.34 -4.48 1.95
CA PRO A 142 11.38 -3.30 2.80
C PRO A 142 10.83 -2.06 2.07
N GLU A 143 10.86 -2.05 0.74
CA GLU A 143 10.35 -0.96 -0.11
C GLU A 143 8.87 -0.67 0.11
N VAL A 144 8.10 -1.64 0.62
CA VAL A 144 6.69 -1.40 1.01
C VAL A 144 6.61 -0.29 2.06
N ILE A 145 7.43 -0.34 3.10
CA ILE A 145 7.43 0.67 4.17
C ILE A 145 7.97 2.00 3.65
N ILE A 146 9.06 1.96 2.87
CA ILE A 146 9.66 3.17 2.31
C ILE A 146 8.70 3.88 1.35
N ALA A 147 7.97 3.14 0.51
CA ALA A 147 6.94 3.67 -0.37
C ALA A 147 5.79 4.30 0.43
N LEU A 148 5.34 3.68 1.51
CA LEU A 148 4.33 4.25 2.39
C LEU A 148 4.81 5.56 3.02
N CYS A 149 6.06 5.64 3.49
CA CYS A 149 6.64 6.89 3.99
C CYS A 149 6.64 7.98 2.90
N ASN A 150 7.15 7.69 1.71
CA ASN A 150 7.15 8.64 0.58
C ASN A 150 5.71 9.01 0.12
N GLY A 151 4.69 8.29 0.57
CA GLY A 151 3.28 8.66 0.34
C GLY A 151 2.89 10.02 0.92
N TYR A 152 3.66 10.58 1.87
CA TYR A 152 3.48 11.95 2.35
C TYR A 152 3.86 13.03 1.33
N ASP A 153 4.61 12.70 0.27
CA ASP A 153 4.96 13.64 -0.80
C ASP A 153 3.73 14.12 -1.59
N ARG A 154 2.61 13.40 -1.50
CA ARG A 154 1.36 13.70 -2.21
C ARG A 154 0.20 13.77 -1.23
N ARG A 155 -0.58 14.85 -1.32
CA ARG A 155 -1.70 15.13 -0.41
C ARG A 155 -2.72 14.00 -0.41
N GLU A 156 -3.01 13.46 -1.58
CA GLU A 156 -4.04 12.45 -1.81
C GLU A 156 -3.73 11.08 -1.22
N SER A 157 -2.44 10.76 -1.00
CA SER A 157 -1.98 9.50 -0.39
C SER A 157 -1.54 9.64 1.06
N ALA A 158 -1.22 10.85 1.52
CA ALA A 158 -0.65 11.08 2.84
C ALA A 158 -1.47 10.42 3.97
N MET A 159 -2.78 10.67 4.04
CA MET A 159 -3.63 10.10 5.10
C MET A 159 -3.76 8.57 5.04
N PRO A 160 -4.07 7.95 3.87
CA PRO A 160 -4.02 6.50 3.73
C PRO A 160 -2.69 5.87 4.14
N CYS A 161 -1.58 6.45 3.69
CA CYS A 161 -0.23 5.99 4.02
C CYS A 161 0.07 6.11 5.52
N GLY A 162 -0.21 7.25 6.13
CA GLY A 162 -0.05 7.46 7.56
C GLY A 162 -0.89 6.50 8.39
N GLY A 163 -2.13 6.22 7.95
CA GLY A 163 -2.99 5.22 8.56
C GLY A 163 -2.38 3.81 8.57
N ILE A 164 -1.75 3.39 7.46
CA ILE A 164 -1.04 2.11 7.37
C ILE A 164 0.23 2.14 8.23
N LEU A 165 1.03 3.21 8.14
CA LEU A 165 2.30 3.35 8.88
C LEU A 165 2.08 3.30 10.38
N LYS A 166 1.02 3.94 10.90
CA LYS A 166 0.67 3.87 12.33
C LYS A 166 0.34 2.45 12.80
N GLU A 167 -0.16 1.58 11.93
CA GLU A 167 -0.32 0.16 12.23
C GLU A 167 1.03 -0.56 12.19
N ALA A 168 1.81 -0.33 11.12
CA ALA A 168 3.10 -0.99 10.92
C ALA A 168 4.12 -0.65 12.02
N LEU A 169 4.15 0.60 12.48
CA LEU A 169 5.05 1.13 13.52
C LEU A 169 4.81 0.55 14.92
N LYS A 170 3.73 -0.24 15.11
CA LYS A 170 3.57 -1.04 16.34
C LYS A 170 4.59 -2.18 16.44
N HIS A 171 5.30 -2.48 15.34
CA HIS A 171 6.33 -3.48 15.27
C HIS A 171 7.71 -2.82 15.22
N ASP A 172 8.57 -3.11 16.20
CA ASP A 172 9.90 -2.48 16.33
C ASP A 172 10.76 -2.64 15.06
N ALA A 173 10.63 -3.77 14.35
CA ALA A 173 11.33 -4.00 13.10
C ALA A 173 10.97 -2.98 11.99
N VAL A 174 9.73 -2.48 11.95
CA VAL A 174 9.33 -1.43 10.99
C VAL A 174 9.95 -0.10 11.37
N THR A 175 10.02 0.20 12.68
CA THR A 175 10.70 1.38 13.18
C THR A 175 12.18 1.35 12.82
N ALA A 176 12.84 0.20 12.94
CA ALA A 176 14.23 0.00 12.51
C ALA A 176 14.39 0.20 11.00
N LEU A 177 13.49 -0.35 10.17
CA LEU A 177 13.51 -0.13 8.72
C LEU A 177 13.47 1.36 8.35
N ILE A 178 12.65 2.15 9.04
CA ILE A 178 12.54 3.60 8.77
C ILE A 178 13.78 4.34 9.27
N LEU A 179 14.21 4.05 10.50
CA LEU A 179 15.30 4.76 11.17
C LEU A 179 16.65 4.58 10.47
N TYR A 180 16.91 3.36 9.99
CA TYR A 180 18.17 2.98 9.37
C TYR A 180 18.09 2.90 7.84
N ASP A 181 16.98 3.35 7.24
CA ASP A 181 16.92 3.53 5.79
C ASP A 181 18.00 4.52 5.37
N GLU A 182 18.78 4.12 4.38
CA GLU A 182 19.82 4.94 3.77
C GLU A 182 19.73 4.80 2.25
N PRO A 183 20.02 5.87 1.48
CA PRO A 183 19.97 5.79 0.02
C PRO A 183 20.93 4.72 -0.48
N SER A 184 20.38 3.62 -0.99
CA SER A 184 21.19 2.51 -1.45
C SER A 184 21.95 2.92 -2.72
N LEU A 185 23.28 3.06 -2.64
CA LEU A 185 24.16 3.36 -3.79
C LEU A 185 24.00 2.37 -4.96
N HIS A 186 23.47 1.16 -4.69
CA HIS A 186 23.31 0.08 -5.67
C HIS A 186 21.93 -0.62 -5.64
N GLY A 187 20.91 -0.03 -5.01
CA GLY A 187 19.56 -0.63 -4.96
C GLY A 187 19.48 -1.97 -4.22
N GLN A 188 20.39 -2.25 -3.29
CA GLN A 188 20.32 -3.43 -2.43
C GLN A 188 19.30 -3.20 -1.31
N PRO A 189 18.42 -4.16 -1.01
CA PRO A 189 17.48 -4.05 0.10
C PRO A 189 18.23 -3.93 1.43
N LEU A 190 17.69 -3.11 2.35
CA LEU A 190 18.28 -2.89 3.67
C LEU A 190 18.29 -4.19 4.47
N ASP A 191 19.49 -4.72 4.76
CA ASP A 191 19.66 -5.83 5.70
C ASP A 191 19.85 -5.29 7.12
N LEU A 192 18.78 -5.35 7.91
CA LEU A 192 18.79 -4.91 9.31
C LEU A 192 19.87 -5.61 10.16
N GLY A 193 20.28 -6.83 9.81
CA GLY A 193 21.29 -7.58 10.54
C GLY A 193 22.72 -7.08 10.34
N SER A 194 22.96 -6.26 9.31
CA SER A 194 24.29 -5.78 8.93
C SER A 194 24.55 -4.30 9.25
N ILE A 195 23.59 -3.63 9.91
CA ILE A 195 23.68 -2.19 10.20
C ILE A 195 24.79 -1.92 11.21
N ASP A 196 25.74 -1.08 10.80
CA ASP A 196 26.78 -0.54 11.67
C ASP A 196 26.25 0.69 12.43
N THR A 197 25.92 0.51 13.71
CA THR A 197 25.36 1.57 14.56
C THR A 197 26.40 2.61 15.01
N ASP A 198 27.69 2.36 14.78
CA ASP A 198 28.76 3.29 15.13
C ASP A 198 28.99 4.35 14.05
N GLN A 199 28.43 4.15 12.85
CA GLN A 199 28.50 5.12 11.77
C GLN A 199 27.41 6.19 11.86
N PRO A 200 27.75 7.47 11.63
CA PRO A 200 26.75 8.53 11.60
C PRO A 200 25.83 8.35 10.39
N ALA A 201 24.53 8.55 10.59
CA ALA A 201 23.53 8.56 9.52
C ALA A 201 23.86 9.63 8.47
N SER A 202 23.55 9.35 7.19
CA SER A 202 23.86 10.27 6.08
C SER A 202 22.96 11.51 6.06
N GLY A 203 21.82 11.45 6.74
CA GLY A 203 20.79 12.49 6.69
C GLY A 203 19.87 12.41 5.47
N GLN A 204 20.05 11.41 4.59
CA GLN A 204 19.32 11.29 3.31
C GLN A 204 18.27 10.17 3.30
N GLY A 205 18.23 9.34 4.33
CA GLY A 205 17.22 8.30 4.53
C GLY A 205 15.79 8.84 4.68
N VAL A 206 14.81 7.96 4.51
CA VAL A 206 13.39 8.32 4.61
C VAL A 206 13.00 8.89 5.97
N PHE A 207 13.67 8.47 7.05
CA PHE A 207 13.48 9.04 8.39
C PHE A 207 13.62 10.56 8.40
N TRP A 208 14.64 11.07 7.70
CA TRP A 208 14.94 12.51 7.70
C TRP A 208 13.91 13.32 6.91
N LYS A 209 13.24 12.71 5.93
CA LYS A 209 12.14 13.34 5.19
C LYS A 209 10.94 13.66 6.06
N PHE A 210 10.73 12.96 7.18
CA PHE A 210 9.65 13.31 8.12
C PHE A 210 9.76 14.75 8.63
N PHE A 211 10.96 15.27 8.85
CA PHE A 211 11.13 16.66 9.27
C PHE A 211 10.65 17.64 8.19
N ASP A 212 10.92 17.34 6.91
CA ASP A 212 10.40 18.13 5.80
C ASP A 212 8.87 18.03 5.70
N TRP A 213 8.31 16.82 5.84
CA TRP A 213 6.86 16.65 5.79
C TRP A 213 6.14 17.35 6.96
N ILE A 214 6.75 17.38 8.14
CA ILE A 214 6.21 18.06 9.32
C ILE A 214 6.30 19.58 9.15
N ASP A 215 7.40 20.12 8.65
CA ASP A 215 7.65 21.56 8.61
C ASP A 215 7.04 22.25 7.37
N LYS A 216 7.12 21.61 6.20
CA LYS A 216 6.86 22.26 4.90
C LYS A 216 5.54 21.88 4.25
N SER A 217 4.84 20.86 4.76
CA SER A 217 3.58 20.39 4.15
C SER A 217 2.37 21.21 4.58
N LEU A 218 1.25 20.99 3.89
CA LEU A 218 -0.06 21.46 4.33
C LEU A 218 -0.37 20.97 5.75
N PHE A 219 -1.12 21.75 6.52
CA PHE A 219 -1.44 21.47 7.93
C PHE A 219 -1.94 20.04 8.19
N GLU A 220 -2.82 19.51 7.34
CA GLU A 220 -3.36 18.15 7.47
C GLU A 220 -2.26 17.08 7.33
N VAL A 221 -1.36 17.25 6.35
CA VAL A 221 -0.25 16.34 6.06
C VAL A 221 0.81 16.45 7.16
N SER A 222 1.15 17.67 7.56
CA SER A 222 2.10 17.95 8.65
C SER A 222 1.66 17.33 9.98
N THR A 223 0.39 17.50 10.34
CA THR A 223 -0.17 16.94 11.59
C THR A 223 -0.13 15.41 11.58
N ASP A 224 -0.55 14.79 10.46
CA ASP A 224 -0.54 13.32 10.37
C ASP A 224 0.89 12.76 10.32
N ALA A 225 1.82 13.42 9.62
CA ALA A 225 3.24 13.04 9.60
C ALA A 225 3.85 13.13 11.01
N PHE A 226 3.53 14.18 11.77
CA PHE A 226 3.98 14.33 13.15
C PHE A 226 3.42 13.24 14.06
N ASP A 227 2.13 12.90 13.93
CA ASP A 227 1.51 11.81 14.69
C ASP A 227 2.15 10.46 14.38
N THR A 228 2.39 10.16 13.10
CA THR A 228 3.09 8.94 12.66
C THR A 228 4.51 8.88 13.22
N PHE A 229 5.26 9.98 13.13
CA PHE A 229 6.60 10.09 13.70
C PHE A 229 6.60 9.85 15.22
N ARG A 230 5.61 10.37 15.94
CA ARG A 230 5.47 10.19 17.39
C ARG A 230 5.21 8.74 17.78
N VAL A 231 4.43 8.00 16.99
CA VAL A 231 4.19 6.55 17.23
C VAL A 231 5.50 5.76 17.10
N GLY A 232 6.35 6.07 16.12
CA GLY A 232 7.66 5.41 16.01
C GLY A 232 8.57 5.68 17.22
N ARG A 233 8.53 6.91 17.79
CA ARG A 233 9.40 7.29 18.92
C ARG A 233 9.11 6.60 20.24
N SER A 234 7.88 6.14 20.50
CA SER A 234 7.61 5.41 21.75
C SER A 234 8.37 4.09 21.85
N HIS A 235 8.87 3.58 20.72
CA HIS A 235 9.67 2.37 20.63
C HIS A 235 11.18 2.64 20.63
N ILE A 236 11.63 3.80 20.14
CA ILE A 236 13.05 4.17 20.05
C ILE A 236 13.64 4.61 21.41
N LEU A 237 12.81 5.08 22.35
CA LEU A 237 13.25 5.60 23.66
C LEU A 237 13.14 4.60 24.81
N ARG A 238 13.02 3.30 24.52
CA ARG A 238 13.08 2.22 25.52
C ARG A 238 14.41 1.49 25.43
#